data_AF-A0A6M8VCP5-F1
#
_entry.id   AF-A0A6M8VCP5-F1
#
_cell.length_a   1.000
_cell.length_b   1.000
_cell.length_c   1.000
_cell.angle_alpha   90.00
_cell.angle_beta   90.00
_cell.angle_gamma   90.00
#
_symmetry.space_group_name_H-M   'P 1'
#
loop_
_entity.id
_entity.type
_entity.pdbx_description
1 polymer ?
#
loop_
_entity_poly.entity_id
_entity_poly.type
_entity_poly.pdbx_seq_one_letter_code
_entity_poly.pdbx_strand_id
1 'polypeptide(L)'
;MMSEENMTQLFEKLNDLKKVFSYGEKLIPVIHSLGEFMKETVPLLENINQSIAESTAKIPKATNQIQSVTSATEMATTEILDLVDVLNNDLINIEKTMLDVLVKEKDKEDFLKSLIPMLNKENAELFIDDFLSKNSSAEKLGELLLQVGKMKNDSNNIAVSLQVQDITAQQLATVNHLIESVQEKLSALIEDFDNTKILDNHEINLPDNASFDPNARYSKSSVPQQEVDSIFNQKSQKASQAEIDKLFS
;
A
#
# COMPACT_ATOMS: atom_id res chain seq x y z
N MET A 1 -54.43 -73.03 -40.25
CA MET A 1 -54.21 -73.13 -38.80
C MET A 1 -52.86 -72.52 -38.50
N MET A 2 -52.78 -71.41 -37.76
CA MET A 2 -51.51 -71.01 -37.15
C MET A 2 -51.14 -72.13 -36.17
N SER A 3 -49.96 -72.73 -36.34
CA SER A 3 -49.47 -73.74 -35.40
C SER A 3 -49.28 -73.10 -34.03
N GLU A 4 -49.68 -73.82 -32.99
CA GLU A 4 -49.54 -73.47 -31.57
C GLU A 4 -48.11 -72.98 -31.21
N GLU A 5 -47.13 -73.48 -31.96
CA GLU A 5 -45.72 -73.14 -31.93
C GLU A 5 -45.43 -71.68 -32.33
N ASN A 6 -46.07 -71.15 -33.38
CA ASN A 6 -45.91 -69.76 -33.79
C ASN A 6 -46.47 -68.77 -32.76
N MET A 7 -47.47 -69.20 -31.99
CA MET A 7 -48.10 -68.38 -30.97
C MET A 7 -47.34 -68.37 -29.65
N THR A 8 -46.65 -69.48 -29.36
CA THR A 8 -45.69 -69.57 -28.28
C THR A 8 -44.46 -68.69 -28.53
N GLN A 9 -43.91 -68.69 -29.76
CA GLN A 9 -42.80 -67.80 -30.13
C GLN A 9 -43.20 -66.31 -30.10
N LEU A 10 -44.42 -65.97 -30.51
CA LEU A 10 -44.92 -64.60 -30.41
C LEU A 10 -45.02 -64.16 -28.93
N PHE A 11 -45.48 -65.05 -28.06
CA PHE A 11 -45.54 -64.80 -26.62
C PHE A 11 -44.15 -64.65 -25.98
N GLU A 12 -43.17 -65.47 -26.38
CA GLU A 12 -41.78 -65.29 -25.94
C GLU A 12 -41.21 -63.94 -26.38
N LYS A 13 -41.41 -63.56 -27.65
CA LYS A 13 -40.98 -62.25 -28.18
C LYS A 13 -41.64 -61.08 -27.44
N LEU A 14 -42.94 -61.19 -27.13
CA LEU A 14 -43.67 -60.22 -26.31
C LEU A 14 -43.13 -60.15 -24.87
N ASN A 15 -42.75 -61.30 -24.31
CA ASN A 15 -42.18 -61.37 -22.98
C ASN A 15 -40.76 -60.79 -22.93
N ASP A 16 -39.96 -60.97 -23.98
CA ASP A 16 -38.65 -60.32 -24.13
C ASP A 16 -38.78 -58.80 -24.32
N LEU A 17 -39.77 -58.34 -25.08
CA LEU A 17 -40.10 -56.92 -25.19
C LEU A 17 -40.50 -56.34 -23.82
N LYS A 18 -41.31 -57.07 -23.05
CA LYS A 18 -41.67 -56.70 -21.67
C LYS A 18 -40.43 -56.62 -20.75
N LYS A 19 -39.46 -57.52 -20.90
CA LYS A 19 -38.18 -57.43 -20.18
C LYS A 19 -37.42 -56.16 -20.56
N VAL A 20 -37.33 -55.81 -21.84
CA VAL A 20 -36.69 -54.56 -22.29
C VAL A 20 -37.39 -53.34 -21.68
N PHE A 21 -38.72 -53.31 -21.65
CA PHE A 21 -39.47 -52.23 -20.98
C PHE A 21 -39.20 -52.18 -19.46
N SER A 22 -39.10 -53.33 -18.78
CA SER A 22 -38.75 -53.38 -17.36
C SER A 22 -37.32 -52.90 -17.06
N TYR A 23 -36.41 -53.02 -18.03
CA TYR A 23 -35.07 -52.43 -17.97
C TYR A 23 -35.11 -50.93 -18.23
N GLY A 24 -35.92 -50.47 -19.20
CA GLY A 24 -36.16 -49.05 -19.45
C GLY A 24 -36.75 -48.33 -18.23
N GLU A 25 -37.71 -48.96 -17.54
CA GLU A 25 -38.31 -48.45 -16.31
C GLU A 25 -37.28 -48.29 -15.18
N LYS A 26 -36.25 -49.15 -15.14
CA LYS A 26 -35.11 -49.02 -14.21
C LYS A 26 -34.08 -47.96 -14.64
N LEU A 27 -34.00 -47.63 -15.92
CA LEU A 27 -33.10 -46.60 -16.46
C LEU A 27 -33.66 -45.18 -16.29
N ILE A 28 -34.98 -45.01 -16.29
CA ILE A 28 -35.63 -43.70 -16.10
C ILE A 28 -35.16 -42.99 -14.81
N PRO A 29 -35.15 -43.64 -13.62
CA PRO A 29 -34.63 -43.02 -12.39
C PRO A 29 -33.17 -42.59 -12.49
N VAL A 30 -32.33 -43.35 -13.21
CA VAL A 30 -30.91 -43.05 -13.39
C VAL A 30 -30.72 -41.83 -14.29
N ILE A 31 -31.45 -41.75 -15.41
CA ILE A 31 -31.43 -40.59 -16.31
C ILE A 31 -31.99 -39.36 -15.59
N HIS A 32 -33.04 -39.52 -14.79
CA HIS A 32 -33.61 -38.43 -13.99
C HIS A 32 -32.60 -37.90 -12.96
N SER A 33 -31.92 -38.80 -12.24
CA SER A 33 -30.88 -38.45 -11.28
C SER A 33 -29.68 -37.77 -11.96
N LEU A 34 -29.30 -38.23 -13.15
CA LEU A 34 -28.25 -37.59 -13.97
C LEU A 34 -28.67 -36.19 -14.44
N GLY A 35 -29.94 -36.02 -14.81
CA GLY A 35 -30.51 -34.73 -15.19
C GLY A 35 -30.53 -33.72 -14.03
N GLU A 36 -30.99 -34.14 -12.85
CA GLU A 36 -30.94 -33.32 -11.62
C GLU A 36 -29.49 -32.99 -11.25
N PHE A 37 -28.57 -33.96 -11.33
CA PHE A 37 -27.14 -33.72 -11.09
C PHE A 37 -26.54 -32.70 -12.06
N MET A 38 -26.84 -32.80 -13.36
CA MET A 38 -26.37 -31.82 -14.35
C MET A 38 -26.98 -30.43 -14.10
N LYS A 39 -28.25 -30.37 -13.71
CA LYS A 39 -28.96 -29.13 -13.40
C LYS A 39 -28.38 -28.39 -12.19
N GLU A 40 -27.76 -29.11 -11.25
CA GLU A 40 -27.03 -28.51 -10.13
C GLU A 40 -25.56 -28.21 -10.45
N THR A 41 -24.88 -29.11 -11.18
CA THR A 41 -23.43 -29.04 -11.38
C THR A 41 -23.04 -27.99 -12.45
N VAL A 42 -23.82 -27.86 -13.52
CA VAL A 42 -23.55 -26.90 -14.60
C VAL A 42 -23.57 -25.45 -14.08
N PRO A 43 -24.62 -24.98 -13.36
CA PRO A 43 -24.61 -23.64 -12.77
C PRO A 43 -23.46 -23.41 -11.78
N LEU A 44 -23.06 -24.44 -11.05
CA LEU A 44 -21.97 -24.34 -10.08
C LEU A 44 -20.61 -24.13 -10.79
N LEU A 45 -20.38 -24.83 -11.90
CA LEU A 45 -19.24 -24.60 -12.79
C LEU A 45 -19.27 -23.21 -13.42
N GLU A 46 -20.45 -22.73 -13.87
CA GLU A 46 -20.65 -21.38 -14.39
C GLU A 46 -20.23 -20.31 -13.37
N ASN A 47 -20.69 -20.45 -12.13
CA ASN A 47 -20.37 -19.54 -11.03
C ASN A 47 -18.89 -19.54 -10.67
N ILE A 48 -18.24 -20.72 -10.69
CA ILE A 48 -16.80 -20.83 -10.46
C ILE A 48 -16.03 -20.13 -11.58
N ASN A 49 -16.38 -20.37 -12.85
CA ASN A 49 -15.73 -19.73 -13.99
C ASN A 49 -15.84 -18.21 -13.91
N GLN A 50 -17.05 -17.69 -13.64
CA GLN A 50 -17.28 -16.26 -13.45
C GLN A 50 -16.44 -15.68 -12.30
N SER A 51 -16.39 -16.38 -11.15
CA SER A 51 -15.60 -15.94 -10.00
C SER A 51 -14.10 -15.90 -10.29
N ILE A 52 -13.60 -16.88 -11.08
CA ILE A 52 -12.20 -16.93 -11.51
C ILE A 52 -11.91 -15.84 -12.54
N ALA A 53 -12.81 -15.59 -13.49
CA ALA A 53 -12.68 -14.53 -14.48
C ALA A 53 -12.62 -13.14 -13.83
N GLU A 54 -13.53 -12.87 -12.87
CA GLU A 54 -13.53 -11.62 -12.12
C GLU A 54 -12.25 -11.43 -11.29
N SER A 55 -11.74 -12.50 -10.68
CA SER A 55 -10.52 -12.45 -9.89
C SER A 55 -9.29 -12.20 -10.77
N THR A 56 -9.21 -12.91 -11.89
CA THR A 56 -8.17 -12.77 -12.93
C THR A 56 -8.13 -11.33 -13.46
N ALA A 57 -9.29 -10.69 -13.66
CA ALA A 57 -9.37 -9.30 -14.13
C ALA A 57 -8.91 -8.26 -13.08
N LYS A 58 -9.05 -8.56 -11.79
CA LYS A 58 -8.66 -7.66 -10.69
C LYS A 58 -7.18 -7.76 -10.32
N ILE A 59 -6.57 -8.93 -10.52
CA ILE A 59 -5.16 -9.19 -10.21
C ILE A 59 -4.21 -8.14 -10.82
N PRO A 60 -4.25 -7.82 -12.13
CA PRO A 60 -3.35 -6.85 -12.74
C PRO A 60 -3.44 -5.45 -12.11
N LYS A 61 -4.65 -5.04 -11.68
CA LYS A 61 -4.85 -3.75 -10.99
C LYS A 61 -4.13 -3.76 -9.64
N ALA A 62 -4.23 -4.85 -8.88
CA ALA A 62 -3.54 -5.00 -7.61
C ALA A 62 -2.00 -5.01 -7.78
N THR A 63 -1.47 -5.73 -8.76
CA THR A 63 -0.04 -5.75 -9.10
C THR A 63 0.48 -4.34 -9.41
N ASN A 64 -0.23 -3.60 -10.27
CA ASN A 64 0.13 -2.21 -10.61
C ASN A 64 0.05 -1.27 -9.40
N GLN A 65 -0.93 -1.44 -8.52
CA GLN A 65 -1.04 -0.68 -7.28
C GLN A 65 0.13 -0.97 -6.33
N ILE A 66 0.50 -2.25 -6.15
CA ILE A 66 1.67 -2.63 -5.35
C ILE A 66 2.92 -1.95 -5.91
N GLN A 67 3.14 -2.01 -7.23
CA GLN A 67 4.32 -1.39 -7.84
C GLN A 67 4.33 0.14 -7.68
N SER A 68 3.17 0.79 -7.79
CA SER A 68 3.03 2.23 -7.58
C SER A 68 3.32 2.62 -6.13
N VAL A 69 2.81 1.86 -5.16
CA VAL A 69 3.07 2.08 -3.73
C VAL A 69 4.54 1.84 -3.40
N THR A 70 5.15 0.78 -3.94
CA THR A 70 6.58 0.50 -3.76
C THR A 70 7.42 1.67 -4.28
N SER A 71 7.16 2.16 -5.49
CA SER A 71 7.89 3.29 -6.07
C SER A 71 7.69 4.59 -5.29
N ALA A 72 6.47 4.90 -4.86
CA ALA A 72 6.20 6.06 -4.02
C ALA A 72 6.91 5.97 -2.66
N THR A 73 7.00 4.76 -2.09
CA THR A 73 7.70 4.50 -0.83
C THR A 73 9.22 4.66 -0.99
N GLU A 74 9.80 4.16 -2.08
CA GLU A 74 11.22 4.35 -2.43
C GLU A 74 11.56 5.85 -2.62
N MET A 75 10.69 6.59 -3.32
CA MET A 75 10.84 8.03 -3.48
C MET A 75 10.79 8.77 -2.14
N ALA A 76 9.79 8.48 -1.30
CA ALA A 76 9.67 9.10 0.02
C ALA A 76 10.88 8.79 0.92
N THR A 77 11.42 7.58 0.84
CA THR A 77 12.61 7.19 1.61
C THR A 77 13.87 7.87 1.12
N THR A 78 14.02 8.05 -0.19
CA THR A 78 15.10 8.86 -0.75
C THR A 78 15.00 10.30 -0.23
N GLU A 79 13.80 10.89 -0.22
CA GLU A 79 13.58 12.24 0.34
C GLU A 79 13.91 12.30 1.84
N ILE A 80 13.57 11.26 2.62
CA ILE A 80 13.95 11.18 4.04
C ILE A 80 15.46 11.08 4.20
N LEU A 81 16.15 10.28 3.38
CA LEU A 81 17.61 10.14 3.43
C LEU A 81 18.31 11.46 3.11
N ASP A 82 17.84 12.19 2.10
CA ASP A 82 18.36 13.52 1.76
C ASP A 82 18.21 14.50 2.95
N LEU A 83 17.05 14.48 3.62
CA LEU A 83 16.81 15.30 4.80
C LEU A 83 17.70 14.90 5.98
N VAL A 84 17.92 13.60 6.17
CA VAL A 84 18.82 13.04 7.20
C VAL A 84 20.27 13.47 6.94
N ASP A 85 20.71 13.50 5.69
CA ASP A 85 22.04 13.97 5.32
C ASP A 85 22.22 15.46 5.58
N VAL A 86 21.23 16.28 5.22
CA VAL A 86 21.23 17.73 5.54
C VAL A 86 21.27 17.93 7.06
N LEU A 87 20.44 17.21 7.81
CA LEU A 87 20.39 17.28 9.27
C LEU A 87 21.74 16.87 9.88
N ASN A 88 22.37 15.83 9.37
CA ASN A 88 23.69 15.40 9.85
C ASN A 88 24.76 16.47 9.61
N ASN A 89 24.76 17.11 8.44
CA ASN A 89 25.66 18.22 8.14
C ASN A 89 25.43 19.44 9.06
N ASP A 90 24.17 19.78 9.32
CA ASP A 90 23.82 20.86 10.25
C ASP A 90 24.28 20.54 11.68
N LEU A 91 24.11 19.29 12.14
CA LEU A 91 24.60 18.85 13.44
C LEU A 91 26.13 18.91 13.55
N ILE A 92 26.87 18.55 12.50
CA ILE A 92 28.33 18.69 12.46
C ILE A 92 28.74 20.17 12.58
N ASN A 93 28.03 21.07 11.90
CA ASN A 93 28.29 22.51 11.97
C ASN A 93 27.98 23.09 13.37
N ILE A 94 26.88 22.64 13.99
CA ILE A 94 26.52 23.00 15.36
C ILE A 94 27.57 22.49 16.35
N GLU A 95 27.96 21.21 16.24
CA GLU A 95 28.99 20.57 17.06
C GLU A 95 30.30 21.36 16.99
N LYS A 96 30.76 21.71 15.79
CA LYS A 96 31.95 22.54 15.57
C LYS A 96 31.83 23.92 16.23
N THR A 97 30.70 24.60 16.02
CA THR A 97 30.48 25.94 16.59
C THR A 97 30.46 25.89 18.13
N MET A 98 29.84 24.87 18.71
CA MET A 98 29.83 24.66 20.16
C MET A 98 31.22 24.37 20.70
N LEU A 99 32.03 23.54 20.02
CA LEU A 99 33.41 23.28 20.40
C LEU A 99 34.26 24.56 20.38
N ASP A 100 34.11 25.40 19.34
CA ASP A 100 34.82 26.68 19.27
C ASP A 100 34.42 27.65 20.40
N VAL A 101 33.14 27.68 20.79
CA VAL A 101 32.65 28.47 21.93
C VAL A 101 33.19 27.92 23.25
N LEU A 102 33.24 26.58 23.40
CA LEU A 102 33.78 25.93 24.59
C LEU A 102 35.26 26.27 24.79
N VAL A 103 36.06 26.22 23.73
CA VAL A 103 37.48 26.61 23.77
C VAL A 103 37.63 28.08 24.17
N LYS A 104 36.84 28.98 23.59
CA LYS A 104 36.87 30.42 23.95
C LYS A 104 36.47 30.69 25.39
N GLU A 105 35.46 30.00 25.92
CA GLU A 105 35.09 30.14 27.34
C GLU A 105 36.20 29.62 28.26
N LYS A 106 36.89 28.53 27.88
CA LYS A 106 38.04 28.04 28.63
C LYS A 106 39.23 29.00 28.59
N ASP A 107 39.55 29.56 27.42
CA ASP A 107 40.62 30.55 27.27
C ASP A 107 40.32 31.82 28.10
N LYS A 108 39.05 32.23 28.15
CA LYS A 108 38.58 33.34 28.99
C LYS A 108 38.70 33.03 30.48
N GLU A 109 38.36 31.81 30.89
CA GLU A 109 38.56 31.34 32.27
C GLU A 109 40.04 31.38 32.65
N ASP A 110 40.92 30.87 31.78
CA ASP A 110 42.37 30.87 32.00
C ASP A 110 42.94 32.30 32.05
N PHE A 111 42.47 33.20 31.19
CA PHE A 111 42.84 34.62 31.22
C PHE A 111 42.41 35.29 32.53
N LEU A 112 41.18 35.08 32.98
CA LEU A 112 40.68 35.64 34.24
C LEU A 112 41.49 35.11 35.44
N LYS A 113 41.82 33.83 35.47
CA LYS A 113 42.70 33.24 36.49
C LYS A 113 44.10 33.85 36.47
N SER A 114 44.65 34.16 35.29
CA SER A 114 45.96 34.82 35.16
C SER A 114 45.98 36.26 35.70
N LEU A 115 44.82 36.92 35.84
CA LEU A 115 44.72 38.28 36.39
C LEU A 115 44.75 38.31 37.93
N ILE A 116 44.42 37.20 38.61
CA ILE A 116 44.46 37.08 40.08
C ILE A 116 45.83 37.52 40.66
N PRO A 117 46.98 36.98 40.21
CA PRO A 117 48.28 37.39 40.72
C PRO A 117 48.66 38.83 40.33
N MET A 118 48.04 39.40 39.29
CA MET A 118 48.32 40.75 38.79
C MET A 118 47.58 41.84 39.57
N LEU A 119 46.42 41.52 40.13
CA LEU A 119 45.56 42.45 40.88
C LEU A 119 46.04 42.73 42.31
N ASN A 120 46.82 41.82 42.90
CA ASN A 120 47.50 41.99 44.20
C ASN A 120 46.57 42.53 45.32
N LYS A 121 45.30 42.10 45.33
CA LYS A 121 44.28 42.48 46.32
C LYS A 121 43.74 41.23 47.03
N GLU A 122 43.54 41.35 48.34
CA GLU A 122 43.14 40.26 49.25
C GLU A 122 41.79 39.59 48.87
N ASN A 123 40.91 40.31 48.15
CA ASN A 123 39.59 39.81 47.73
C ASN A 123 39.48 39.51 46.22
N ALA A 124 40.56 39.63 45.45
CA ALA A 124 40.50 39.47 43.99
C ALA A 124 40.18 38.03 43.56
N GLU A 125 40.69 37.04 44.30
CA GLU A 125 40.47 35.61 44.05
C GLU A 125 39.00 35.23 44.29
N LEU A 126 38.42 35.64 45.43
CA LEU A 126 37.01 35.44 45.75
C LEU A 126 36.05 36.07 44.73
N PHE A 127 36.37 37.26 44.20
CA PHE A 127 35.54 37.92 43.20
C PHE A 127 35.60 37.23 41.84
N ILE A 128 36.78 36.74 41.43
CA ILE A 128 36.96 36.04 40.17
C ILE A 128 36.29 34.66 40.22
N ASP A 129 36.38 33.94 41.34
CA ASP A 129 35.68 32.66 41.52
C ASP A 129 34.15 32.82 41.58
N ASP A 130 33.64 33.87 42.24
CA ASP A 130 32.19 34.19 42.21
C ASP A 130 31.74 34.58 40.80
N PHE A 131 32.57 35.29 40.03
CA PHE A 131 32.29 35.63 38.63
C PHE A 131 32.31 34.40 37.72
N LEU A 132 33.29 33.51 37.87
CA LEU A 132 33.41 32.27 37.09
C LEU A 132 32.28 31.30 37.42
N SER A 133 31.94 31.10 38.69
CA SER A 133 30.83 30.21 39.08
C SER A 133 29.47 30.68 38.56
N LYS A 134 29.26 32.01 38.43
CA LYS A 134 28.02 32.57 37.85
C LYS A 134 27.98 32.60 36.33
N ASN A 135 29.13 32.62 35.66
CA ASN A 135 29.23 32.76 34.20
C ASN A 135 29.74 31.50 33.50
N SER A 136 30.16 30.46 34.23
CA SER A 136 30.62 29.21 33.64
C SER A 136 29.48 28.51 32.93
N SER A 137 29.45 28.69 31.61
CA SER A 137 28.50 28.05 30.71
C SER A 137 29.04 26.73 30.16
N ALA A 138 30.28 26.36 30.53
CA ALA A 138 30.99 25.21 29.98
C ALA A 138 30.29 23.88 30.27
N GLU A 139 29.72 23.71 31.46
CA GLU A 139 28.99 22.48 31.83
C GLU A 139 27.71 22.32 30.99
N LYS A 140 26.89 23.39 30.88
CA LYS A 140 25.70 23.41 30.00
C LYS A 140 26.05 23.22 28.53
N LEU A 141 27.16 23.80 28.06
CA LEU A 141 27.62 23.60 26.69
C LEU A 141 28.03 22.15 26.46
N GLY A 142 28.68 21.52 27.44
CA GLY A 142 29.04 20.10 27.43
C GLY A 142 27.80 19.19 27.36
N GLU A 143 26.75 19.49 28.13
CA GLU A 143 25.47 18.76 28.05
C GLU A 143 24.82 18.89 26.67
N LEU A 144 24.82 20.08 26.08
CA LEU A 144 24.30 20.30 24.72
C LEU A 144 25.13 19.55 23.67
N LEU A 145 26.45 19.51 23.81
CA LEU A 145 27.35 18.73 22.95
C LEU A 145 27.02 17.22 23.01
N LEU A 146 26.74 16.70 24.20
CA LEU A 146 26.29 15.31 24.36
C LEU A 146 24.94 15.06 23.68
N GLN A 147 24.00 16.00 23.75
CA GLN A 147 22.71 15.90 23.07
C GLN A 147 22.87 15.94 21.54
N VAL A 148 23.69 16.85 21.01
CA VAL A 148 24.01 16.92 19.58
C VAL A 148 24.66 15.63 19.10
N GLY A 149 25.59 15.07 19.89
CA GLY A 149 26.20 13.76 19.61
C GLY A 149 25.18 12.62 19.56
N LYS A 150 24.19 12.61 20.47
CA LYS A 150 23.08 11.65 20.41
C LYS A 150 22.22 11.84 19.16
N MET A 151 21.84 13.08 18.83
CA MET A 151 21.06 13.37 17.62
C MET A 151 21.77 12.91 16.35
N LYS A 152 23.11 13.06 16.29
CA LYS A 152 23.92 12.57 15.17
C LYS A 152 23.85 11.04 15.04
N ASN A 153 23.99 10.34 16.16
CA ASN A 153 23.87 8.89 16.20
C ASN A 153 22.46 8.41 15.80
N ASP A 154 21.42 9.09 16.30
CA ASP A 154 20.03 8.77 15.97
C ASP A 154 19.74 9.00 14.48
N SER A 155 20.26 10.08 13.89
CA SER A 155 20.21 10.35 12.45
C SER A 155 20.81 9.22 11.63
N ASN A 156 21.98 8.72 12.02
CA ASN A 156 22.62 7.58 11.38
C ASN A 156 21.81 6.28 11.53
N ASN A 157 21.20 6.06 12.71
CA ASN A 157 20.34 4.91 12.95
C ASN A 157 19.06 4.94 12.09
N ILE A 158 18.49 6.13 11.83
CA ILE A 158 17.38 6.31 10.90
C ILE A 158 17.80 5.88 9.49
N ALA A 159 18.95 6.36 9.01
CA ALA A 159 19.47 5.99 7.69
C ALA A 159 19.65 4.47 7.54
N VAL A 160 20.23 3.81 8.55
CA VAL A 160 20.41 2.35 8.57
C VAL A 160 19.06 1.63 8.63
N SER A 161 18.11 2.11 9.42
CA SER A 161 16.80 1.46 9.58
C SER A 161 15.98 1.47 8.30
N LEU A 162 16.08 2.53 7.50
CA LEU A 162 15.37 2.66 6.23
C LEU A 162 15.83 1.65 5.16
N GLN A 163 17.03 1.07 5.30
CA GLN A 163 17.56 0.06 4.36
C GLN A 163 16.70 -1.22 4.28
N VAL A 164 15.87 -1.49 5.29
CA VAL A 164 14.93 -2.64 5.26
C VAL A 164 13.91 -2.52 4.11
N GLN A 165 13.71 -1.33 3.56
CA GLN A 165 12.81 -1.14 2.42
C GLN A 165 13.30 -1.80 1.14
N ASP A 166 14.61 -1.86 0.88
CA ASP A 166 15.14 -2.52 -0.33
C ASP A 166 14.78 -4.00 -0.34
N ILE A 167 14.85 -4.66 0.84
CA ILE A 167 14.42 -6.04 1.03
C ILE A 167 12.90 -6.16 0.80
N THR A 168 12.13 -5.20 1.31
CA THR A 168 10.66 -5.19 1.17
C THR A 168 10.24 -5.01 -0.29
N ALA A 169 10.91 -4.13 -1.04
CA ALA A 169 10.68 -3.92 -2.47
C ALA A 169 10.98 -5.19 -3.28
N GLN A 170 12.08 -5.88 -2.98
CA GLN A 170 12.42 -7.16 -3.63
C GLN A 170 11.40 -8.26 -3.32
N GLN A 171 10.92 -8.34 -2.08
CA GLN A 171 9.87 -9.29 -1.69
C GLN A 171 8.56 -8.99 -2.42
N LEU A 172 8.15 -7.72 -2.53
CA LEU A 172 6.96 -7.32 -3.29
C LEU A 172 7.10 -7.60 -4.78
N ALA A 173 8.27 -7.38 -5.38
CA ALA A 173 8.54 -7.74 -6.77
C ALA A 173 8.39 -9.26 -7.01
N THR A 174 8.88 -10.09 -6.07
CA THR A 174 8.72 -11.54 -6.12
C THR A 174 7.24 -11.94 -6.02
N VAL A 175 6.49 -11.31 -5.11
CA VAL A 175 5.05 -11.53 -4.95
C VAL A 175 4.28 -11.13 -6.21
N ASN A 176 4.63 -10.01 -6.85
CA ASN A 176 4.03 -9.58 -8.11
C ASN A 176 4.22 -10.64 -9.22
N HIS A 177 5.42 -11.19 -9.38
CA HIS A 177 5.64 -12.27 -10.35
C HIS A 177 4.88 -13.55 -10.03
N LEU A 178 4.72 -13.91 -8.75
CA LEU A 178 3.88 -15.04 -8.36
C LEU A 178 2.41 -14.79 -8.70
N ILE A 179 1.93 -13.58 -8.44
CA ILE A 179 0.56 -13.16 -8.75
C ILE A 179 0.30 -13.19 -10.27
N GLU A 180 1.24 -12.71 -11.09
CA GLU A 180 1.20 -12.81 -12.55
C GLU A 180 1.11 -14.27 -13.01
N SER A 181 1.96 -15.15 -12.48
CA SER A 181 1.92 -16.58 -12.82
C SER A 181 0.60 -17.26 -12.44
N VAL A 182 -0.01 -16.86 -11.31
CA VAL A 182 -1.35 -17.34 -10.93
C VAL A 182 -2.40 -16.82 -11.92
N GLN A 183 -2.33 -15.55 -12.30
CA GLN A 183 -3.25 -14.95 -13.27
C GLN A 183 -3.15 -15.63 -14.65
N GLU A 184 -1.95 -15.93 -15.13
CA GLU A 184 -1.75 -16.69 -16.38
C GLU A 184 -2.40 -18.08 -16.31
N LYS A 185 -2.20 -18.81 -15.22
CA LYS A 185 -2.80 -20.14 -15.03
C LYS A 185 -4.32 -20.10 -14.96
N LEU A 186 -4.88 -19.11 -14.26
CA LEU A 186 -6.33 -18.93 -14.16
C LEU A 186 -6.92 -18.51 -15.52
N SER A 187 -6.21 -17.68 -16.29
CA SER A 187 -6.63 -17.28 -17.64
C SER A 187 -6.66 -18.47 -18.58
N ALA A 188 -5.62 -19.31 -18.57
CA ALA A 188 -5.58 -20.53 -19.36
C ALA A 188 -6.72 -21.50 -19.00
N LEU A 189 -7.04 -21.62 -17.70
CA LEU A 189 -8.15 -22.44 -17.24
C LEU A 189 -9.51 -21.96 -17.76
N ILE A 190 -9.74 -20.64 -17.78
CA ILE A 190 -10.97 -20.06 -18.36
C ILE A 190 -11.02 -20.33 -19.86
N GLU A 191 -9.91 -20.14 -20.57
CA GLU A 191 -9.83 -20.37 -22.02
C GLU A 191 -10.14 -21.83 -22.38
N ASP A 192 -9.65 -22.79 -21.59
CA ASP A 192 -9.98 -24.22 -21.76
C ASP A 192 -11.48 -24.51 -21.51
N PHE A 193 -12.11 -23.81 -20.56
CA PHE A 193 -13.55 -23.94 -20.26
C PHE A 193 -14.45 -23.26 -21.29
N ASP A 194 -14.05 -22.11 -21.85
CA ASP A 194 -14.81 -21.40 -22.88
C ASP A 194 -14.69 -22.10 -24.23
N ASN A 195 -13.52 -22.66 -24.56
CA ASN A 195 -13.36 -23.48 -25.77
C ASN A 195 -14.19 -24.78 -25.75
N THR A 196 -14.72 -25.17 -24.59
CA THR A 196 -15.67 -26.29 -24.46
C THR A 196 -17.14 -25.87 -24.48
N LYS A 197 -17.45 -24.56 -24.49
CA LYS A 197 -18.81 -24.04 -24.63
C LYS A 197 -19.16 -23.76 -26.09
N ILE A 198 -20.20 -24.43 -26.58
CA ILE A 198 -20.89 -24.06 -27.81
C ILE A 198 -21.51 -22.68 -27.57
N LEU A 199 -21.08 -21.70 -28.39
CA LEU A 199 -21.53 -20.31 -28.50
C LEU A 199 -22.92 -20.02 -27.89
N ASP A 200 -22.94 -19.23 -26.83
CA ASP A 200 -24.03 -18.28 -26.58
C ASP A 200 -23.45 -16.97 -26.03
N ASN A 201 -23.47 -15.96 -26.90
CA ASN A 201 -23.05 -14.58 -26.65
C ASN A 201 -24.02 -13.91 -25.67
N HIS A 202 -23.56 -13.50 -24.48
CA HIS A 202 -24.18 -12.42 -23.71
C HIS A 202 -23.10 -11.46 -23.19
N GLU A 203 -23.00 -10.28 -23.82
CA GLU A 203 -22.24 -9.14 -23.29
C GLU A 203 -22.94 -8.57 -22.07
N ILE A 204 -22.25 -8.54 -20.93
CA ILE A 204 -22.71 -7.87 -19.72
C ILE A 204 -21.87 -6.61 -19.53
N ASN A 205 -22.49 -5.44 -19.77
CA ASN A 205 -21.96 -4.13 -19.42
C ASN A 205 -22.14 -3.88 -17.91
N LEU A 206 -21.05 -3.66 -17.18
CA LEU A 206 -21.10 -3.19 -15.79
C LEU A 206 -21.12 -1.65 -15.72
N PRO A 207 -21.91 -1.04 -14.83
CA PRO A 207 -21.87 0.41 -14.59
C PRO A 207 -20.69 0.79 -13.67
N ASP A 208 -19.85 1.70 -14.15
CA ASP A 208 -18.88 2.43 -13.33
C ASP A 208 -19.61 3.43 -12.43
N ASN A 209 -19.75 3.11 -11.14
CA ASN A 209 -20.16 4.11 -10.16
C ASN A 209 -19.53 3.85 -8.80
N ALA A 210 -18.38 4.48 -8.54
CA ALA A 210 -17.91 4.78 -7.19
C ALA A 210 -16.96 5.97 -7.20
N SER A 211 -17.15 6.85 -6.22
CA SER A 211 -16.36 8.04 -5.87
C SER A 211 -14.93 7.75 -5.39
N PHE A 212 -14.32 6.67 -5.89
CA PHE A 212 -12.97 6.22 -5.54
C PHE A 212 -12.15 6.22 -6.82
N ASP A 213 -11.15 7.11 -6.91
CA ASP A 213 -10.22 7.13 -8.05
C ASP A 213 -9.12 6.09 -7.83
N PRO A 214 -9.14 4.94 -8.52
CA PRO A 214 -8.13 3.90 -8.39
C PRO A 214 -6.82 4.28 -9.09
N ASN A 215 -6.80 5.41 -9.82
CA ASN A 215 -5.65 5.96 -10.54
C ASN A 215 -5.00 7.14 -9.81
N ALA A 216 -5.40 7.42 -8.55
CA ALA A 216 -4.77 8.45 -7.74
C ALA A 216 -3.27 8.16 -7.58
N ARG A 217 -2.43 8.95 -8.26
CA ARG A 217 -0.97 8.90 -8.16
C ARG A 217 -0.49 10.08 -7.33
N TYR A 218 0.47 9.82 -6.43
CA TYR A 218 1.18 10.90 -5.75
C TYR A 218 1.95 11.71 -6.79
N SER A 219 1.59 12.98 -6.95
CA SER A 219 2.21 13.90 -7.90
C SER A 219 2.61 15.16 -7.14
N LYS A 220 3.91 15.49 -7.18
CA LYS A 220 4.49 16.70 -6.58
C LYS A 220 4.21 17.97 -7.43
N SER A 221 3.39 17.86 -8.47
CA SER A 221 3.04 19.01 -9.31
C SER A 221 2.14 19.97 -8.52
N SER A 222 2.45 21.26 -8.56
CA SER A 222 1.61 22.35 -8.03
C SER A 222 0.33 22.60 -8.85
N VAL A 223 0.13 21.82 -9.92
CA VAL A 223 -0.98 21.91 -10.87
C VAL A 223 -2.35 21.69 -10.20
N PRO A 224 -2.57 20.62 -9.40
CA PRO A 224 -3.83 20.45 -8.67
C PRO A 224 -4.14 21.60 -7.70
N GLN A 225 -3.15 22.27 -7.11
CA GLN A 225 -3.38 23.46 -6.27
C GLN A 225 -3.76 24.68 -7.10
N GLN A 226 -3.13 24.89 -8.26
CA GLN A 226 -3.48 25.98 -9.17
C GLN A 226 -4.89 25.83 -9.79
N GLU A 227 -5.31 24.60 -10.09
CA GLU A 227 -6.69 24.31 -10.55
C GLU A 227 -7.73 24.50 -9.45
N VAL A 228 -7.45 24.05 -8.22
CA VAL A 228 -8.33 24.29 -7.07
C VAL A 228 -8.44 25.80 -6.76
N ASP A 229 -7.32 26.52 -6.77
CA ASP A 229 -7.29 27.96 -6.55
C ASP A 229 -8.00 28.74 -7.65
N SER A 230 -7.92 28.30 -8.91
CA SER A 230 -8.64 28.93 -10.02
C SER A 230 -10.14 28.63 -10.00
N ILE A 231 -10.57 27.46 -9.54
CA ILE A 231 -12.00 27.16 -9.29
C ILE A 231 -12.54 28.02 -8.14
N PHE A 232 -11.77 28.18 -7.06
CA PHE A 232 -12.16 29.02 -5.92
C PHE A 232 -12.24 30.51 -6.30
N ASN A 233 -11.33 30.96 -7.18
CA ASN A 233 -11.34 32.32 -7.70
C ASN A 233 -12.42 32.57 -8.77
N GLN A 234 -12.78 31.57 -9.58
CA GLN A 234 -13.89 31.68 -10.54
C GLN A 234 -15.27 31.63 -9.88
N LYS A 235 -15.44 30.89 -8.78
CA LYS A 235 -16.70 30.82 -8.01
C LYS A 235 -16.87 31.94 -6.98
N SER A 236 -15.88 32.81 -6.83
CA SER A 236 -16.04 34.05 -6.05
C SER A 236 -16.81 35.11 -6.85
N GLN A 237 -18.03 34.79 -7.29
CA GLN A 237 -19.06 35.83 -7.33
C GLN A 237 -19.27 36.23 -5.88
N LYS A 238 -18.61 37.32 -5.45
CA LYS A 238 -18.94 38.00 -4.21
C LYS A 238 -20.44 38.23 -4.23
N ALA A 239 -21.20 37.44 -3.48
CA ALA A 239 -22.61 37.69 -3.26
C ALA A 239 -22.74 39.15 -2.84
N SER A 240 -23.51 39.93 -3.60
CA SER A 240 -23.65 41.34 -3.28
C SER A 240 -24.38 41.45 -1.94
N GLN A 241 -24.01 42.42 -1.11
CA GLN A 241 -24.67 42.65 0.18
C GLN A 241 -26.21 42.74 0.03
N ALA A 242 -26.68 43.23 -1.12
CA ALA A 242 -28.10 43.28 -1.48
C ALA A 242 -28.78 41.91 -1.66
N GLU A 243 -28.05 40.86 -2.05
CA GLU A 243 -28.57 39.49 -2.12
C GLU A 243 -28.61 38.81 -0.75
N ILE A 244 -27.64 39.15 0.12
CA ILE A 244 -27.62 38.71 1.52
C ILE A 244 -28.79 39.36 2.27
N ASP A 245 -29.04 40.66 2.06
CA ASP A 245 -30.11 41.38 2.74
C ASP A 245 -31.51 40.88 2.33
N LYS A 246 -31.67 40.32 1.12
CA LYS A 246 -32.91 39.67 0.65
C LYS A 246 -33.22 38.32 1.30
N LEU A 247 -32.23 37.65 1.89
CA LEU A 247 -32.43 36.38 2.59
C LEU A 247 -32.94 36.57 4.02
N PHE A 248 -32.87 37.80 4.55
CA PHE A 248 -33.26 38.14 5.92
C PHE A 248 -34.41 39.16 6.01
N SER A 249 -35.09 39.43 4.89
CA SER A 249 -36.30 40.28 4.81
C SER A 249 -37.57 39.47 4.57
#